data_AF-A0A5C9CD78-F1
#
_entry.id   AF-A0A5C9CD78-F1
#
_cell.length_a   1.000
_cell.length_b   1.000
_cell.length_c   1.000
_cell.angle_alpha   90.00
_cell.angle_beta   90.00
_cell.angle_gamma   90.00
#
_symmetry.space_group_name_H-M   'P 1'
#
loop_
_entity.id
_entity.type
_entity.pdbx_description
1 polymer ?
#
loop_
_entity_poly.entity_id
_entity_poly.type
_entity_poly.pdbx_seq_one_letter_code
_entity_poly.pdbx_strand_id
1 'polypeptide(L)'
;MDINTHIVQLQEKLQLLIKEYKQLQKDNSKLQKDIAVLHSEQQGRQQQLALMEQRIAAVQLTGANWNDQEKAALQKKIDAYLKEIDKCLALLHA
;
A
#
# COMPACT_ATOMS: atom_id res chain seq x y z
N MET A 1 -7.01 -51.28 28.51
CA MET A 1 -7.42 -49.94 28.05
C MET A 1 -8.06 -50.13 26.68
N ASP A 2 -9.31 -49.71 26.51
CA ASP A 2 -10.18 -50.14 25.40
C ASP A 2 -9.92 -49.30 24.14
N ILE A 3 -9.78 -49.94 22.97
CA ILE A 3 -9.56 -49.30 21.66
C ILE A 3 -10.66 -48.28 21.36
N ASN A 4 -11.90 -48.53 21.81
CA ASN A 4 -13.01 -47.60 21.64
C ASN A 4 -12.74 -46.24 22.31
N THR A 5 -12.07 -46.22 23.46
CA THR A 5 -11.73 -44.96 24.15
C THR A 5 -10.74 -44.13 23.33
N HIS A 6 -9.76 -44.78 22.69
CA HIS A 6 -8.80 -44.08 21.83
C HIS A 6 -9.45 -43.53 20.56
N ILE A 7 -10.40 -44.25 19.97
CA ILE A 7 -11.16 -43.78 18.80
C ILE A 7 -11.96 -42.52 19.14
N VAL A 8 -12.65 -42.51 20.29
CA VAL A 8 -13.42 -41.33 20.73
C VAL A 8 -12.52 -40.13 20.97
N GLN A 9 -11.40 -40.31 21.67
CA GLN A 9 -10.43 -39.22 21.91
C GLN A 9 -9.83 -38.66 20.61
N LEU A 10 -9.58 -39.52 19.63
CA LEU A 10 -9.09 -39.10 18.32
C LEU A 10 -10.15 -38.28 17.58
N GLN A 11 -11.42 -38.72 17.63
CA GLN A 11 -12.53 -38.01 17.00
C GLN A 11 -12.73 -36.62 17.61
N GLU A 12 -12.65 -36.48 18.93
CA GLU A 12 -12.74 -35.19 19.62
C GLU A 12 -11.62 -34.24 19.18
N LYS A 13 -10.38 -34.72 19.14
CA LYS A 13 -9.23 -33.93 18.66
C LYS A 13 -9.39 -33.50 17.21
N LEU A 14 -9.90 -34.38 16.35
CA LEU A 14 -10.14 -34.07 14.94
C LEU A 14 -11.23 -33.00 14.78
N GLN A 15 -12.30 -33.08 15.57
CA GLN A 15 -13.36 -32.06 15.55
C GLN A 15 -12.85 -30.69 16.01
N LEU A 16 -12.03 -30.66 17.07
CA LEU A 16 -11.37 -29.43 17.53
C LEU A 16 -10.47 -28.85 16.43
N LEU A 17 -9.62 -29.67 15.83
CA LEU A 17 -8.73 -29.25 14.75
C LEU A 17 -9.50 -28.67 13.55
N ILE A 18 -10.60 -29.32 13.14
CA ILE A 18 -11.45 -28.83 12.05
C ILE A 18 -12.08 -27.47 12.41
N LYS A 19 -12.51 -27.29 13.66
CA LYS A 19 -13.09 -26.02 14.12
C LYS A 19 -12.05 -24.90 14.09
N GLU A 20 -10.86 -25.15 14.63
CA GLU A 20 -9.76 -24.17 14.63
C GLU A 20 -9.32 -23.83 13.20
N TYR A 21 -9.19 -24.84 12.33
CA TYR A 21 -8.84 -24.63 10.92
C TYR A 21 -9.87 -23.75 10.19
N LYS A 22 -11.17 -24.00 10.38
CA LYS A 22 -12.23 -23.17 9.80
C LYS A 22 -12.18 -21.73 10.30
N GLN A 23 -11.89 -21.54 11.59
CA GLN A 23 -11.75 -20.20 12.17
C GLN A 23 -10.54 -19.48 11.56
N LEU A 24 -9.38 -20.15 11.48
CA LEU A 24 -8.17 -19.61 10.87
C LEU A 24 -8.39 -19.24 9.41
N GLN A 25 -9.10 -20.06 8.64
CA GLN A 25 -9.41 -19.79 7.23
C GLN A 25 -10.28 -18.53 7.09
N LYS A 26 -11.27 -18.36 7.97
CA LYS A 26 -12.13 -17.16 8.00
C LYS A 26 -11.32 -15.90 8.35
N ASP A 27 -10.46 -16.00 9.35
CA ASP A 27 -9.63 -14.88 9.80
C ASP A 27 -8.61 -14.48 8.73
N ASN A 28 -7.98 -15.45 8.08
CA ASN A 28 -7.08 -15.19 6.95
C ASN A 28 -7.82 -14.48 5.79
N SER A 29 -9.00 -14.98 5.41
CA SER A 29 -9.80 -14.33 4.36
C SER A 29 -10.19 -12.90 4.73
N LYS A 30 -10.49 -12.64 6.01
CA LYS A 30 -10.80 -11.28 6.49
C LYS A 30 -9.55 -10.39 6.42
N LEU A 31 -8.42 -10.85 6.94
CA LEU A 31 -7.16 -10.10 6.92
C LEU A 31 -6.72 -9.76 5.50
N GLN A 32 -6.86 -10.68 4.54
CA GLN A 32 -6.54 -10.42 3.14
C GLN A 32 -7.41 -9.29 2.55
N LYS A 33 -8.71 -9.24 2.91
CA LYS A 33 -9.60 -8.15 2.48
C LYS A 33 -9.22 -6.83 3.12
N ASP A 34 -8.92 -6.84 4.42
CA ASP A 34 -8.53 -5.63 5.15
C ASP A 34 -7.22 -5.05 4.57
N ILE A 35 -6.25 -5.90 4.24
CA ILE A 35 -5.00 -5.50 3.56
C ILE A 35 -5.30 -4.84 2.21
N ALA A 36 -6.19 -5.43 1.41
CA ALA A 36 -6.53 -4.88 0.10
C ALA A 36 -7.17 -3.48 0.21
N VAL A 37 -8.07 -3.29 1.19
CA VAL A 37 -8.70 -1.98 1.46
C VAL A 37 -7.64 -0.96 1.91
N LEU A 38 -6.81 -1.32 2.89
CA LEU A 38 -5.77 -0.43 3.41
C LEU A 38 -4.77 -0.02 2.33
N HIS A 39 -4.40 -0.94 1.44
CA HIS A 39 -3.51 -0.64 0.31
C HIS A 39 -4.17 0.34 -0.67
N SER A 40 -5.45 0.13 -0.99
CA SER A 40 -6.20 1.07 -1.85
C SER A 40 -6.30 2.46 -1.24
N GLU A 41 -6.58 2.55 0.06
CA GLU A 41 -6.63 3.84 0.76
C GLU A 41 -5.25 4.51 0.83
N GLN A 42 -4.19 3.75 1.07
CA GLN A 42 -2.82 4.27 1.07
C GLN A 42 -2.48 4.86 -0.29
N GLN A 43 -2.81 4.16 -1.38
CA GLN A 43 -2.60 4.66 -2.73
C GLN A 43 -3.38 5.96 -2.98
N GLY A 44 -4.65 6.02 -2.55
CA GLY A 44 -5.46 7.24 -2.64
C GLY A 44 -4.86 8.42 -1.86
N ARG A 45 -4.40 8.18 -0.63
CA ARG A 45 -3.70 9.19 0.19
C ARG A 45 -2.40 9.66 -0.45
N GLN A 46 -1.62 8.75 -1.04
CA GLN A 46 -0.38 9.07 -1.75
C GLN A 46 -0.65 10.01 -2.95
N GLN A 47 -1.71 9.74 -3.72
CA GLN A 47 -2.13 10.59 -4.83
C GLN A 47 -2.58 11.98 -4.38
N GLN A 48 -3.34 12.06 -3.27
CA GLN A 48 -3.75 13.34 -2.68
C GLN A 48 -2.55 14.14 -2.19
N LEU A 49 -1.58 13.49 -1.54
CA LEU A 49 -0.32 14.13 -1.11
C LEU A 49 0.45 14.69 -2.31
N ALA A 50 0.63 13.90 -3.37
CA ALA A 50 1.29 14.36 -4.58
C ALA A 50 0.57 15.58 -5.20
N LEU A 51 -0.76 15.58 -5.23
CA LEU A 51 -1.54 16.72 -5.71
C LEU A 51 -1.37 17.96 -4.81
N MET A 52 -1.32 17.79 -3.49
CA MET A 52 -1.08 18.88 -2.55
C MET A 52 0.33 19.45 -2.71
N GLU A 53 1.35 18.60 -2.87
CA GLU A 53 2.73 19.03 -3.12
C GLU A 53 2.84 19.85 -4.42
N GLN A 54 2.16 19.42 -5.49
CA GLN A 54 2.08 20.20 -6.73
C GLN A 54 1.41 21.56 -6.52
N ARG A 55 0.32 21.63 -5.75
CA ARG A 55 -0.35 22.90 -5.42
C ARG A 55 0.54 23.83 -4.61
N ILE A 56 1.28 23.29 -3.63
CA ILE A 56 2.25 24.06 -2.84
C ILE A 56 3.35 24.62 -3.74
N ALA A 57 3.89 23.80 -4.65
CA ALA A 57 4.89 24.25 -5.62
C ALA A 57 4.34 25.37 -6.52
N ALA A 58 3.11 25.25 -7.01
CA ALA A 58 2.45 26.29 -7.81
C ALA A 58 2.27 27.61 -7.04
N VAL A 59 1.88 27.54 -5.76
CA VAL A 59 1.73 28.74 -4.91
C VAL A 59 3.07 29.41 -4.66
N GLN A 60 4.12 28.63 -4.37
CA GLN A 60 5.49 29.15 -4.24
C GLN A 60 5.90 29.89 -5.52
N LEU A 61 5.57 29.34 -6.70
CA LEU A 61 5.84 29.95 -8.01
C LEU A 61 5.18 31.28 -8.23
N THR A 62 3.92 31.42 -7.81
CA THR A 62 3.16 32.66 -7.99
C THR A 62 3.43 33.73 -6.95
N GLY A 63 3.93 33.36 -5.76
CA GLY A 63 4.05 34.26 -4.60
C GLY A 63 5.44 34.86 -4.36
N ALA A 64 6.50 34.31 -4.95
CA ALA A 64 7.85 34.79 -4.70
C ALA A 64 8.31 35.81 -5.75
N ASN A 65 8.94 36.91 -5.31
CA ASN A 65 9.82 37.70 -6.16
C ASN A 65 11.14 36.93 -6.25
N TRP A 66 11.15 35.90 -7.10
CA TRP A 66 12.18 34.85 -7.13
C TRP A 66 13.58 35.44 -7.24
N ASN A 67 14.43 35.18 -6.24
CA ASN A 67 15.86 35.46 -6.36
C ASN A 67 16.55 34.38 -7.23
N ASP A 68 17.75 34.67 -7.74
CA ASP A 68 18.47 33.75 -8.65
C ASP A 68 18.74 32.37 -8.03
N GLN A 69 18.85 32.30 -6.71
CA GLN A 69 19.11 31.07 -5.96
C GLN A 69 17.88 30.14 -5.91
N GLU A 70 16.69 30.72 -5.72
CA GLU A 70 15.42 30.01 -5.75
C GLU A 70 15.10 29.50 -7.16
N LYS A 71 15.42 30.31 -8.20
CA LYS A 71 15.25 29.92 -9.60
C LYS A 71 16.12 28.70 -9.97
N ALA A 72 17.36 28.66 -9.48
CA ALA A 72 18.24 27.51 -9.68
C ALA A 72 17.74 26.25 -8.95
N ALA A 73 17.21 26.39 -7.73
CA ALA A 73 16.64 25.28 -6.98
C ALA A 73 15.37 24.71 -7.67
N LEU A 74 14.55 25.58 -8.25
CA LEU A 74 13.38 25.19 -9.01
C LEU A 74 13.75 24.46 -10.31
N GLN A 75 14.72 24.97 -11.06
CA GLN A 75 15.20 24.31 -12.28
C GLN A 75 15.64 22.87 -11.99
N LYS A 76 16.36 22.67 -10.89
CA LYS A 76 16.81 21.34 -10.46
C LYS A 76 15.65 20.40 -10.10
N LYS A 77 14.56 20.93 -9.53
CA LYS A 77 13.32 20.17 -9.28
C LYS A 77 12.61 19.82 -10.59
N ILE A 78 12.53 20.76 -11.54
CA ILE A 78 11.93 20.52 -12.87
C ILE A 78 12.69 19.42 -13.60
N ASP A 79 14.02 19.47 -13.60
CA ASP A 79 14.87 18.46 -14.24
C ASP A 79 14.68 17.07 -13.60
N ALA A 80 14.47 17.01 -12.27
CA ALA A 80 14.15 15.76 -11.57
C ALA A 80 12.78 15.19 -11.99
N TYR A 81 11.75 16.03 -12.06
CA TYR A 81 10.43 15.60 -12.52
C TYR A 81 10.43 15.15 -13.99
N LEU A 82 11.17 15.83 -14.87
CA LEU A 82 11.35 15.40 -16.27
C LEU A 82 11.98 14.00 -16.34
N LYS A 83 13.00 13.74 -15.51
CA LYS A 83 13.67 12.43 -15.47
C LYS A 83 12.75 11.31 -14.97
N GLU A 84 11.85 11.60 -14.03
CA GLU A 84 10.83 10.65 -13.58
C GLU A 84 9.77 10.41 -14.66
N ILE A 85 9.35 11.44 -15.38
CA ILE A 85 8.44 11.32 -16.53
C ILE A 85 9.06 10.42 -17.60
N ASP A 86 10.33 10.65 -17.96
CA ASP A 86 11.05 9.82 -18.93
C ASP A 86 11.13 8.35 -18.48
N LYS A 87 11.35 8.11 -17.19
CA LYS A 87 11.40 6.75 -16.62
C LYS A 87 10.04 6.06 -16.67
N CYS A 88 8.97 6.79 -16.40
CA CYS A 88 7.59 6.30 -16.53
C CYS A 88 7.22 6.04 -17.99
N LEU A 89 7.61 6.91 -18.92
CA LEU A 89 7.40 6.72 -20.36
C LEU A 89 8.16 5.50 -20.89
N ALA A 90 9.40 5.29 -20.45
CA ALA A 90 10.18 4.12 -20.82
C ALA A 90 9.55 2.80 -20.33
N LEU A 91 8.95 2.81 -19.14
CA LEU A 91 8.20 1.67 -18.59
C LEU A 91 6.88 1.40 -19.33
N LEU A 92 6.29 2.43 -19.97
CA LEU A 92 5.01 2.32 -20.69
C LEU A 92 5.20 1.92 -22.17
N HIS A 93 6.40 2.13 -22.71
CA HIS A 93 6.78 1.82 -24.09
C HIS A 93 7.67 0.57 -24.22
N ALA A 94 7.86 -0.18 -23.12
CA ALA A 94 8.55 -1.47 -23.06
C ALA A 94 7.53 -2.60 -22.86
#